data_AF-A0A4V0HWV5-F1
#
_entry.id   AF-A0A4V0HWV5-F1
#
_cell.length_a   1.000
_cell.length_b   1.000
_cell.length_c   1.000
_cell.angle_alpha   90.00
_cell.angle_beta   90.00
_cell.angle_gamma   90.00
#
_symmetry.space_group_name_H-M   'P 1'
#
loop_
_entity.id
_entity.type
_entity.pdbx_description
1 polymer ?
#
loop_
_entity_poly.entity_id
_entity_poly.type
_entity_poly.pdbx_seq_one_letter_code
_entity_poly.pdbx_strand_id
1 'polypeptide(L)' 'MSPDFVRNSVNRRPFRPFIIHLAGGRSLPIRSPEFIIMPAEGRFVVVQSASGSAHVVDLLLVTDLEFPNAQITD' A
#
# COMPACT_ATOMS: atom_id res chain seq x y z
N MET A 1 -5.50 6.92 8.85
CA MET A 1 -4.06 7.01 8.50
C MET A 1 -3.76 8.38 7.90
N SER A 2 -2.54 8.94 8.08
CA SER A 2 -2.15 10.16 7.34
C SER A 2 -1.71 9.80 5.91
N PRO A 3 -2.20 10.50 4.86
CA PRO A 3 -1.72 10.33 3.49
C PRO A 3 -0.20 10.51 3.34
N ASP A 4 0.40 11.42 4.12
CA ASP A 4 1.85 11.64 4.10
C ASP A 4 2.63 10.43 4.60
N PHE A 5 2.09 9.70 5.57
CA PHE A 5 2.73 8.48 6.06
C PHE A 5 2.74 7.39 4.99
N VAL A 6 1.63 7.25 4.25
CA VAL A 6 1.55 6.32 3.10
C VAL A 6 2.54 6.74 2.02
N ARG A 7 2.59 8.04 1.68
CA ARG A 7 3.53 8.59 0.70
C ARG A 7 4.98 8.31 1.09
N ASN A 8 5.33 8.54 2.35
CA ASN A 8 6.68 8.29 2.87
C ASN A 8 7.03 6.80 2.83
N SER A 9 6.05 5.92 3.07
CA SER A 9 6.24 4.46 3.00
C SER A 9 6.49 3.99 1.57
N VAL A 10 5.72 4.50 0.60
CA VAL A 10 5.90 4.22 -0.85
C VAL A 10 7.26 4.71 -1.36
N ASN A 11 7.68 5.90 -0.93
CA ASN A 11 8.92 6.53 -1.39
C ASN A 11 10.15 6.15 -0.57
N ARG A 12 10.01 5.34 0.48
CA ARG A 12 11.12 4.95 1.36
C ARG A 12 12.24 4.29 0.56
N ARG A 13 13.50 4.64 0.86
CA ARG A 13 14.70 4.00 0.32
C ARG A 13 15.65 3.63 1.47
N PRO A 14 16.06 2.35 1.63
CA PRO A 14 15.58 1.19 0.87
C PRO A 14 14.07 0.97 1.07
N PHE A 15 13.41 0.44 0.05
CA PHE A 15 11.98 0.12 0.14
C PHE A 15 11.78 -0.96 1.22
N ARG A 16 10.77 -0.77 2.06
CA ARG A 16 10.37 -1.73 3.09
C ARG A 16 8.97 -2.23 2.73
N PRO A 17 8.79 -3.53 2.39
CA PRO A 17 7.47 -4.09 2.12
C PRO A 17 6.50 -3.86 3.28
N PHE A 18 5.23 -3.67 2.94
CA PHE A 18 4.17 -3.42 3.91
C PHE A 18 2.82 -3.92 3.39
N ILE A 19 1.83 -3.99 4.27
CA ILE A 19 0.46 -4.38 3.95
C ILE A 19 -0.45 -3.20 4.24
N ILE A 20 -1.31 -2.85 3.29
CA ILE A 20 -2.36 -1.85 3.49
C ILE A 20 -3.60 -2.58 4.01
N HIS A 21 -4.07 -2.19 5.20
CA HIS A 21 -5.36 -2.65 5.71
C HIS A 21 -6.42 -1.60 5.44
N LEU A 22 -7.58 -2.06 4.94
CA LEU A 22 -8.72 -1.23 4.63
C LEU A 22 -9.86 -1.45 5.60
N ALA A 23 -10.71 -0.44 5.73
CA ALA A 23 -12.03 -0.60 6.31
C ALA A 23 -12.78 -1.75 5.62
N GLY A 24 -13.44 -2.61 6.40
CA GLY A 24 -14.08 -3.83 5.90
C GLY A 24 -13.19 -5.08 5.87
N GLY A 25 -11.95 -4.99 6.37
CA GLY A 25 -11.09 -6.15 6.63
C GLY A 25 -10.27 -6.66 5.45
N ARG A 26 -10.32 -5.97 4.29
CA ARG A 26 -9.47 -6.30 3.14
C ARG A 26 -8.03 -5.84 3.39
N SER A 27 -7.07 -6.67 2.98
CA SER A 27 -5.64 -6.38 3.08
C SER A 27 -4.97 -6.47 1.71
N LEU A 28 -4.04 -5.56 1.44
CA LEU A 28 -3.33 -5.48 0.16
C LEU A 28 -1.81 -5.49 0.41
N PRO A 29 -1.12 -6.60 0.11
CA PRO A 29 0.33 -6.68 0.27
C PRO A 29 1.06 -5.86 -0.80
N ILE A 30 1.94 -4.96 -0.37
CA ILE A 30 2.81 -4.16 -1.23
C ILE A 30 4.24 -4.70 -1.10
N ARG A 31 4.58 -5.63 -2.00
CA ARG A 31 5.84 -6.38 -1.95
C ARG A 31 7.03 -5.59 -2.49
N SER A 32 6.78 -4.63 -3.37
CA SER A 32 7.81 -3.88 -4.09
C SER A 32 7.23 -2.55 -4.58
N PRO A 33 8.02 -1.47 -4.79
CA PRO A 33 7.48 -0.16 -5.12
C PRO A 33 6.78 -0.12 -6.49
N GLU A 34 7.05 -1.04 -7.41
CA GLU A 34 6.35 -1.13 -8.71
C GLU A 34 4.89 -1.58 -8.58
N PHE A 35 4.50 -2.22 -7.46
CA PHE A 35 3.12 -2.65 -7.25
C PHE A 35 2.21 -1.52 -6.75
N ILE A 36 2.74 -0.32 -6.53
CA ILE A 36 1.97 0.81 -6.00
C ILE A 36 2.31 2.12 -6.69
N ILE A 37 1.26 2.83 -7.10
CA ILE A 37 1.36 4.18 -7.65
C ILE A 37 0.56 5.12 -6.76
N MET A 38 1.21 6.18 -6.28
CA MET A 38 0.56 7.26 -5.54
C MET A 38 0.69 8.57 -6.32
N PRO A 39 -0.39 9.05 -6.96
CA PRO A 39 -0.40 10.34 -7.66
C PRO A 39 0.00 11.51 -6.76
N ALA A 40 0.46 12.61 -7.36
CA ALA A 40 0.92 13.80 -6.64
C ALA A 40 -0.16 14.38 -5.72
N GLU A 41 -1.42 14.36 -6.15
CA GLU A 41 -2.57 14.81 -5.35
C GLU A 41 -2.84 13.96 -4.11
N GLY A 42 -2.34 12.72 -4.08
CA GLY A 42 -2.23 11.91 -2.86
C GLY A 42 -3.53 11.47 -2.20
N ARG A 43 -4.67 11.56 -2.88
CA ARG A 43 -5.98 11.13 -2.32
C ARG A 43 -6.24 9.63 -2.45
N PHE A 44 -5.62 8.98 -3.43
CA PHE A 44 -5.76 7.55 -3.65
C PHE A 44 -4.41 6.92 -4.00
N VAL A 45 -4.36 5.60 -3.95
CA VAL A 45 -3.29 4.79 -4.52
C VAL A 45 -3.85 3.77 -5.50
N VAL A 46 -3.08 3.43 -6.51
CA VAL A 46 -3.34 2.28 -7.38
C VAL A 46 -2.42 1.16 -6.94
N VAL A 47 -3.00 0.03 -6.56
CA VAL A 47 -2.26 -1.17 -6.15
C VAL A 47 -2.47 -2.27 -7.17
N GLN A 48 -1.39 -2.76 -7.75
CA GLN A 48 -1.42 -3.92 -8.64
C GLN A 48 -1.24 -5.19 -7.82
N SER A 49 -2.09 -6.19 -8.07
CA SER A 49 -1.97 -7.51 -7.46
C SER A 49 -1.03 -8.40 -8.29
N ALA A 50 -0.51 -9.45 -7.66
CA ALA A 50 0.29 -10.46 -8.36
C ALA A 50 -0.53 -11.23 -9.42
N SER A 51 -1.86 -11.27 -9.30
CA SER A 51 -2.75 -11.91 -10.29
C SER A 51 -3.07 -11.01 -11.48
N GLY A 52 -2.50 -9.80 -11.55
CA GLY A 52 -2.67 -8.87 -12.67
C GLY A 52 -3.89 -7.95 -12.55
N SER A 53 -4.67 -8.05 -11.47
CA SER A 53 -5.74 -7.07 -11.19
C SER A 53 -5.16 -5.78 -10.62
N ALA A 54 -5.91 -4.68 -10.74
CA ALA A 54 -5.58 -3.40 -10.13
C ALA A 54 -6.70 -2.94 -9.19
N HIS A 55 -6.31 -2.32 -8.09
CA HIS A 55 -7.21 -1.75 -7.10
C HIS A 55 -6.95 -0.26 -6.96
N VAL A 56 -7.96 0.56 -7.18
CA VAL A 56 -7.94 1.98 -6.80
C VAL A 56 -8.44 2.09 -5.37
N VAL A 57 -7.62 2.64 -4.49
CA VAL A 57 -7.87 2.69 -3.05
C VAL A 57 -7.86 4.14 -2.59
N ASP A 58 -9.00 4.62 -2.10
CA ASP A 58 -9.07 5.90 -1.39
C ASP A 58 -8.29 5.80 -0.06
N LEU A 59 -7.37 6.72 0.18
CA LEU A 59 -6.54 6.70 1.39
C LEU A 59 -7.34 6.96 2.67
N LEU A 60 -8.55 7.53 2.57
CA LEU A 60 -9.48 7.66 3.70
C LEU A 60 -9.98 6.31 4.21
N LEU A 61 -9.94 5.26 3.37
CA LEU A 61 -10.33 3.90 3.76
C LEU A 61 -9.17 3.10 4.35
N VAL A 62 -7.95 3.64 4.34
CA VAL A 62 -6.78 2.98 4.93
C VAL A 62 -6.83 3.14 6.45
N THR A 63 -7.02 2.00 7.12
CA THR A 63 -7.10 1.93 8.58
C THR A 63 -5.74 1.69 9.20
N ASP A 64 -4.88 0.89 8.56
CA ASP A 64 -3.57 0.54 9.09
C ASP A 64 -2.53 0.21 7.99
N LEU A 65 -1.24 0.35 8.34
CA LEU A 65 -0.09 -0.11 7.56
C LEU A 65 0.74 -1.08 8.42
N GLU A 66 0.67 -2.36 8.10
CA GLU A 66 1.50 -3.36 8.76
C GLU A 66 2.84 -3.51 8.04
N PHE A 67 3.92 -3.58 8.81
CA PHE A 67 5.23 -3.88 8.27
C PHE A 67 5.75 -5.20 8.87
N PRO A 68 5.55 -6.33 8.20
CA PRO A 68 5.89 -7.63 8.74
C PRO A 68 7.40 -7.81 8.92
N ASN A 69 7.78 -8.61 9.92
CA ASN A 69 9.18 -9.01 10.14
C ASN A 69 9.59 -10.19 9.23
N ALA A 70 8.62 -10.92 8.67
CA ALA A 70 8.82 -12.01 7.72
C ALA A 70 8.53 -11.56 6.28
N GLN A 71 9.03 -12.33 5.30
CA GLN A 71 8.71 -12.09 3.89
C GLN A 71 7.20 -12.27 3.66
N ILE A 72 6.60 -11.40 2.85
CA ILE A 72 5.18 -11.47 2.50
C ILE A 72 4.98 -12.62 1.50
N THR A 73 4.59 -13.80 1.97
CA THR A 73 4.24 -14.98 1.15
C THR A 73 2.79 -14.89 0.65
N ASP A 74 2.47 -15.58 -0.46
CA ASP A 74 1.10 -15.67 -1.02
C ASP A 74 0.16 -16.55 -0.18
#